data_AF-A0A349EJV0-F1
#
_entry.id   AF-A0A349EJV0-F1
#
_cell.length_a   1.000
_cell.length_b   1.000
_cell.length_c   1.000
_cell.angle_alpha   90.00
_cell.angle_beta   90.00
_cell.angle_gamma   90.00
#
_symmetry.space_group_name_H-M   'P 1'
#
loop_
_entity.id
_entity.type
_entity.pdbx_description
1 polymer ?
#
loop_
_entity_poly.entity_id
_entity_poly.type
_entity_poly.pdbx_seq_one_letter_code
_entity_poly.pdbx_strand_id
1 'polypeptide(L)'
;MKNETVKAGTKIGAAIGGLVFLVFGIVPGFYFGSYGTLILLQKLMGGTVEPTLFVRAAVVMGIMVGILCVAAVSIVVGGLVGTALGYAVSAPAALREKKAEAA
;
A
#
# COMPACT_ATOMS: atom_id res chain seq x y z
N MET A 1 10.65 -10.14 24.91
CA MET A 1 9.65 -10.38 23.84
C MET A 1 9.22 -9.17 22.99
N LYS A 2 9.24 -7.91 23.46
CA LYS A 2 8.63 -6.74 22.76
C LYS A 2 9.01 -6.52 21.28
N ASN A 3 10.22 -6.89 20.87
CA ASN A 3 10.70 -6.61 19.51
C ASN A 3 10.27 -7.67 18.47
N GLU A 4 10.07 -8.92 18.87
CA GLU A 4 9.73 -10.00 17.93
C GLU A 4 8.26 -9.98 17.55
N THR A 5 7.36 -9.78 18.51
CA THR A 5 5.91 -9.67 18.25
C THR A 5 5.58 -8.48 17.36
N VAL A 6 6.28 -7.36 17.55
CA VAL A 6 6.13 -6.16 16.70
C VAL A 6 6.67 -6.41 15.29
N LYS A 7 7.86 -7.01 15.14
CA LYS A 7 8.41 -7.39 13.82
C LYS A 7 7.52 -8.39 13.08
N ALA A 8 6.94 -9.36 13.80
CA ALA A 8 5.99 -10.30 13.23
C ALA A 8 4.72 -9.57 12.77
N GLY A 9 4.18 -8.68 13.61
CA GLY A 9 3.04 -7.82 13.29
C GLY A 9 3.27 -6.99 12.02
N THR A 10 4.44 -6.35 11.87
CA THR A 10 4.78 -5.59 10.66
C THR A 10 4.80 -6.47 9.41
N LYS A 11 5.43 -7.64 9.46
CA LYS A 11 5.52 -8.55 8.30
C LYS A 11 4.14 -9.08 7.89
N ILE A 12 3.33 -9.49 8.86
CA ILE A 12 1.96 -9.98 8.62
C ILE A 12 1.10 -8.85 8.08
N GLY A 13 1.18 -7.66 8.68
CA GLY A 13 0.47 -6.48 8.21
C GLY A 13 0.84 -6.09 6.78
N ALA A 14 2.12 -6.11 6.44
CA ALA A 14 2.60 -5.82 5.08
C ALA A 14 2.13 -6.87 4.07
N ALA A 15 2.13 -8.15 4.44
CA ALA A 15 1.63 -9.24 3.60
C ALA A 15 0.12 -9.11 3.35
N ILE A 16 -0.66 -8.82 4.39
CA ILE A 16 -2.11 -8.58 4.27
C ILE A 16 -2.36 -7.32 3.41
N GLY A 17 -1.60 -6.25 3.61
CA GLY A 17 -1.65 -5.05 2.77
C GLY A 17 -1.41 -5.35 1.30
N GLY A 18 -0.43 -6.20 0.99
CA GLY A 18 -0.18 -6.70 -0.36
C GLY A 18 -1.34 -7.54 -0.93
N LEU A 19 -1.98 -8.37 -0.11
CA LEU A 19 -3.11 -9.19 -0.52
C LEU A 19 -4.38 -8.35 -0.79
N VAL A 20 -4.65 -7.37 0.07
CA VAL A 20 -5.71 -6.36 -0.13
C VAL A 20 -5.44 -5.56 -1.40
N PHE A 21 -4.20 -5.19 -1.67
CA PHE A 21 -3.82 -4.56 -2.93
C PHE A 21 -4.13 -5.44 -4.14
N LEU A 22 -3.85 -6.74 -4.09
CA LEU A 22 -4.11 -7.65 -5.19
C LEU A 22 -5.61 -7.73 -5.53
N VAL A 23 -6.47 -7.77 -4.49
CA VAL A 23 -7.92 -7.92 -4.66
C VAL A 23 -8.60 -6.59 -4.99
N PHE A 24 -8.21 -5.50 -4.32
CA PHE A 24 -8.92 -4.22 -4.38
C PHE A 24 -8.09 -3.07 -4.91
N GLY A 25 -6.77 -3.17 -4.94
CA GLY A 25 -5.86 -2.08 -5.31
C GLY A 25 -5.47 -2.03 -6.79
N ILE A 26 -5.44 -3.17 -7.48
CA ILE A 26 -5.07 -3.23 -8.90
C ILE A 26 -6.03 -2.42 -9.77
N VAL A 27 -7.34 -2.60 -9.57
CA VAL A 27 -8.37 -1.90 -10.34
C VAL A 27 -8.22 -0.37 -10.16
N PRO A 28 -8.33 0.22 -8.97
CA PRO A 28 -8.16 1.66 -8.80
C PRO A 28 -6.77 2.16 -9.21
N GLY A 29 -5.70 1.39 -9.01
CA GLY A 29 -4.36 1.74 -9.49
C GLY A 29 -4.27 1.82 -11.02
N PHE A 30 -4.92 0.89 -11.71
CA PHE A 30 -5.02 0.88 -13.17
C PHE A 30 -5.83 2.08 -13.67
N TYR A 31 -7.01 2.33 -13.09
CA TYR A 31 -7.86 3.47 -13.46
C TYR A 31 -7.15 4.81 -13.18
N PHE A 32 -6.57 4.98 -12.00
CA PHE A 32 -5.90 6.21 -11.64
C PHE A 32 -4.69 6.48 -12.55
N GLY A 33 -3.87 5.47 -12.81
CA GLY A 33 -2.72 5.58 -13.70
C GLY A 33 -3.10 5.87 -15.15
N SER A 34 -4.14 5.23 -15.67
CA SER A 34 -4.58 5.43 -17.06
C SER A 34 -5.26 6.79 -17.28
N TYR A 35 -6.31 7.10 -16.52
CA TYR A 35 -7.02 8.37 -16.67
C TYR A 35 -6.17 9.56 -16.24
N GLY A 36 -5.35 9.40 -15.20
CA GLY A 36 -4.43 10.44 -14.74
C GLY A 36 -3.47 10.87 -15.84
N THR A 37 -2.86 9.92 -16.56
CA THR A 37 -1.95 10.24 -17.67
C THR A 37 -2.67 10.89 -18.85
N LEU A 38 -3.88 10.45 -19.19
CA LEU A 38 -4.67 11.09 -20.25
C LEU A 38 -5.03 12.54 -19.92
N ILE A 39 -5.48 12.82 -18.70
CA ILE A 39 -5.81 14.18 -18.25
C ILE A 39 -4.56 15.06 -18.26
N LEU A 40 -3.43 14.54 -17.79
CA LEU A 40 -2.14 15.25 -17.84
C LEU A 40 -1.76 15.60 -19.27
N LEU A 41 -1.90 14.66 -20.19
CA LEU A 41 -1.52 14.83 -21.59
C LEU A 41 -2.49 15.78 -22.32
N GLN A 42 -3.79 15.75 -21.99
CA GLN A 42 -4.77 16.72 -22.47
C GLN A 42 -4.45 18.13 -21.99
N LYS A 43 -4.04 18.30 -20.72
CA LYS A 43 -3.62 19.59 -20.17
C LYS A 43 -2.33 20.11 -20.82
N LEU A 44 -1.38 19.22 -21.12
CA LEU A 44 -0.11 19.56 -21.76
C LEU A 44 -0.27 19.92 -23.25
N MET A 45 -1.10 19.18 -23.98
CA MET A 45 -1.32 19.40 -25.42
C MET A 45 -2.46 20.37 -25.73
N GLY A 46 -3.13 20.91 -24.70
CA GLY A 46 -4.15 21.96 -24.84
C GLY A 46 -5.44 21.52 -25.53
N GLY A 47 -5.70 20.21 -25.66
CA GLY A 47 -6.84 19.70 -26.41
C GLY A 47 -6.99 18.18 -26.37
N THR A 48 -7.91 17.66 -27.17
CA THR A 48 -8.17 16.23 -27.27
C THR A 48 -6.93 15.52 -27.81
N VAL A 49 -6.47 14.52 -27.06
CA VAL A 49 -5.30 13.73 -27.41
C VAL A 49 -5.73 12.60 -28.34
N GLU A 50 -5.18 12.57 -29.55
CA GLU A 50 -5.40 11.46 -30.48
C GLU A 50 -4.76 10.16 -29.96
N PRO A 51 -5.40 8.99 -30.17
CA PRO A 51 -4.90 7.71 -29.67
C PRO A 51 -3.73 7.16 -30.52
N THR A 52 -2.65 7.92 -30.60
CA THR A 52 -1.40 7.56 -31.27
C THR A 52 -0.60 6.54 -30.46
N LEU A 53 0.43 5.93 -31.09
CA LEU A 53 1.34 5.00 -30.42
C LEU A 53 2.02 5.62 -29.18
N PHE A 54 2.40 6.90 -29.26
CA PHE A 54 3.04 7.60 -28.15
C PHE A 54 2.11 7.75 -26.94
N VAL A 55 0.85 8.11 -27.19
CA VAL A 55 -0.16 8.30 -26.15
C VAL A 55 -0.47 6.98 -25.46
N ARG A 56 -0.58 5.90 -26.23
CA ARG A 56 -0.79 4.55 -25.67
C ARG A 56 0.40 4.13 -24.81
N ALA A 57 1.64 4.37 -25.27
CA ALA A 57 2.83 4.09 -24.48
C ALA A 57 2.85 4.90 -23.16
N ALA A 58 2.50 6.18 -23.21
CA ALA A 58 2.39 7.04 -22.04
C ALA A 58 1.33 6.50 -21.04
N VAL A 59 0.16 6.07 -21.53
CA VAL A 59 -0.89 5.49 -20.69
C VAL A 59 -0.43 4.19 -20.03
N VAL A 60 0.28 3.31 -20.74
CA VAL A 60 0.85 2.09 -20.16
C VAL A 60 1.85 2.42 -19.06
N MET A 61 2.72 3.42 -19.28
CA MET A 61 3.63 3.91 -18.23
C MET A 61 2.86 4.48 -17.04
N GLY A 62 1.81 5.24 -17.30
CA GLY A 62 0.90 5.78 -16.28
C GLY A 62 0.25 4.71 -15.41
N ILE A 63 -0.28 3.66 -16.04
CA ILE A 63 -0.84 2.48 -15.38
C ILE A 63 0.20 1.83 -14.48
N MET A 64 1.42 1.58 -15.00
CA MET A 64 2.49 0.95 -14.21
C MET A 64 2.82 1.80 -12.97
N VAL A 65 2.96 3.11 -13.13
CA VAL A 65 3.20 4.03 -12.01
C VAL A 65 2.03 4.01 -11.02
N GLY A 66 0.78 4.04 -11.51
CA GLY A 66 -0.42 3.99 -10.67
C GLY A 66 -0.50 2.72 -9.83
N ILE A 67 -0.29 1.56 -10.46
CA ILE A 67 -0.28 0.25 -9.79
C ILE A 67 0.84 0.18 -8.73
N LEU A 68 2.06 0.61 -9.08
CA LEU A 68 3.19 0.62 -8.14
C LEU A 68 2.93 1.54 -6.95
N CYS A 69 2.30 2.69 -7.17
CA CYS A 69 2.00 3.65 -6.10
C CYS A 69 0.97 3.06 -5.11
N VAL A 70 -0.13 2.50 -5.61
CA VAL A 70 -1.15 1.87 -4.75
C VAL A 70 -0.59 0.62 -4.05
N ALA A 71 0.28 -0.15 -4.70
CA ALA A 71 0.97 -1.28 -4.09
C ALA A 71 1.83 -0.83 -2.90
N ALA A 72 2.67 0.20 -3.11
CA ALA A 72 3.54 0.73 -2.07
C ALA A 72 2.74 1.24 -0.88
N VAL A 73 1.70 2.04 -1.12
CA VAL A 73 0.83 2.57 -0.04
C VAL A 73 0.16 1.43 0.72
N SER A 74 -0.39 0.44 0.03
CA SER A 74 -1.12 -0.66 0.68
C SER A 74 -0.21 -1.51 1.57
N ILE A 75 1.01 -1.80 1.11
CA ILE A 75 2.01 -2.57 1.86
C ILE A 75 2.48 -1.77 3.09
N VAL A 76 2.79 -0.48 2.91
CA VAL A 76 3.28 0.37 4.01
C VAL A 76 2.18 0.58 5.06
N VAL A 77 0.96 0.91 4.64
CA VAL A 77 -0.17 1.09 5.56
C VAL A 77 -0.50 -0.22 6.27
N GLY A 78 -0.55 -1.34 5.54
CA GLY A 78 -0.73 -2.66 6.14
C GLY A 78 0.35 -2.96 7.18
N GLY A 79 1.61 -2.69 6.86
CA GLY A 79 2.74 -2.85 7.78
C GLY A 79 2.63 -1.98 9.03
N LEU A 80 2.25 -0.71 8.88
CA LEU A 80 2.03 0.21 10.01
C LEU A 80 0.89 -0.25 10.92
N VAL A 81 -0.24 -0.66 10.34
CA VAL A 81 -1.38 -1.21 11.08
C VAL A 81 -0.98 -2.49 11.81
N GLY A 82 -0.28 -3.41 11.14
CA GLY A 82 0.23 -4.64 11.76
C GLY A 82 1.22 -4.37 12.90
N THR A 83 2.05 -3.33 12.77
CA THR A 83 2.96 -2.88 13.83
C THR A 83 2.18 -2.35 15.03
N ALA A 84 1.16 -1.51 14.80
CA ALA A 84 0.30 -0.97 15.84
C ALA A 84 -0.46 -2.07 16.61
N LEU A 85 -1.00 -3.06 15.88
CA LEU A 85 -1.63 -4.25 16.47
C LEU A 85 -0.62 -5.09 17.26
N GLY A 86 0.61 -5.23 16.76
CA GLY A 86 1.70 -5.87 17.49
C GLY A 86 1.97 -5.22 18.84
N TYR A 87 1.97 -3.88 18.91
CA TYR A 87 2.09 -3.16 20.18
C TYR A 87 0.88 -3.36 21.10
N ALA A 88 -0.34 -3.31 20.55
CA ALA A 88 -1.58 -3.50 21.32
C ALA A 88 -1.65 -4.88 21.99
N VAL A 89 -1.19 -5.93 21.30
CA VAL A 89 -1.17 -7.31 21.84
C VAL A 89 0.03 -7.54 22.77
N SER A 90 1.15 -6.84 22.57
CA SER A 90 2.34 -6.95 23.43
C SER A 90 2.18 -6.28 24.81
N ALA A 91 1.31 -5.28 24.91
CA ALA A 91 1.04 -4.56 26.17
C ALA A 91 0.47 -5.46 27.29
N PRO A 92 -0.59 -6.26 27.07
CA PRO A 92 -1.13 -7.15 28.11
C PRO A 92 -0.19 -8.31 28.48
N ALA A 93 0.65 -8.80 27.55
CA ALA A 93 1.64 -9.85 27.84
C ALA A 93 2.74 -9.34 28.78
N ALA A 94 3.28 -8.15 28.53
CA ALA A 94 4.31 -7.54 29.37
C ALA A 94 3.80 -7.19 30.79
N LEU A 95 2.51 -6.86 30.93
CA LEU A 95 1.87 -6.62 32.22
C LEU A 95 1.66 -7.92 33.02
N ARG A 96 1.36 -9.04 32.36
CA ARG A 96 1.26 -10.35 33.03
C ARG A 96 2.64 -10.86 33.47
N GLU A 97 3.67 -10.66 32.66
CA GLU A 97 5.06 -11.02 32.98
C GLU A 97 5.57 -10.21 34.21
N LYS A 98 5.34 -8.89 34.22
CA LYS A 98 5.64 -8.00 35.36
C LYS A 98 4.87 -8.36 36.64
N LYS A 99 3.65 -8.89 36.52
CA LYS A 99 2.83 -9.30 37.66
C LYS A 99 3.22 -10.68 38.19
N ALA A 100 3.78 -11.55 37.34
CA ALA A 100 4.31 -12.85 37.71
C ALA A 100 5.73 -12.78 38.32
N GLU A 101 6.53 -11.78 37.95
CA GLU A 101 7.82 -11.48 38.61
C GLU A 101 7.66 -10.79 39.98
N ALA A 102 6.49 -10.19 40.25
CA ALA A 102 6.20 -9.46 41.48
C ALA A 102 5.37 -10.27 42.50
N ALA A 103 5.12 -11.55 42.23
CA ALA A 103 4.39 -12.50 43.08
C ALA A 103 5.31 -13.65 43.49
#